data_AF-A0A970DV33-F1
#
_entry.id   AF-A0A970DV33-F1
#
_cell.length_a   1.000
_cell.length_b   1.000
_cell.length_c   1.000
_cell.angle_alpha   90.00
_cell.angle_beta   90.00
_cell.angle_gamma   90.00
#
_symmetry.space_group_name_H-M   'P 1'
#
loop_
_entity.id
_entity.type
_entity.pdbx_description
1 polymer ?
#
loop_
_entity_poly.entity_id
_entity_poly.type
_entity_poly.pdbx_seq_one_letter_code
_entity_poly.pdbx_strand_id
1 'polypeptide(L)' 'KDIQEIGGLVRPVRMEVHSNLREGYQTILTMVEADFATVIGDAVFTRDFLEQGY' A
#
# COMPACT_ATOMS: atom_id res chain seq x y z
N LYS A 1 3.27 10.63 -11.56
CA LYS A 1 3.64 9.44 -12.35
C LYS A 1 2.97 8.25 -11.68
N ASP A 2 1.97 7.66 -12.31
CA ASP A 2 1.09 6.65 -11.69
C ASP A 2 1.69 5.23 -11.70
N ILE A 3 2.81 5.07 -12.40
CA ILE A 3 3.64 3.88 -12.44
C ILE A 3 5.09 4.31 -12.15
N GLN A 4 5.77 3.56 -11.29
CA GLN A 4 7.17 3.80 -10.90
C GLN A 4 7.92 2.47 -10.76
N GLU A 5 9.23 2.48 -10.98
CA GLU A 5 10.09 1.34 -10.65
C GLU A 5 10.48 1.40 -9.18
N ILE A 6 10.13 0.36 -8.42
CA ILE A 6 10.38 0.27 -6.99
C ILE A 6 10.88 -1.14 -6.67
N GLY A 7 12.06 -1.25 -6.05
CA GLY A 7 12.68 -2.53 -5.74
C GLY A 7 12.97 -3.39 -6.98
N GLY A 8 13.30 -2.77 -8.12
CA GLY A 8 13.56 -3.45 -9.40
C GLY A 8 12.31 -3.95 -10.13
N LEU A 9 11.11 -3.58 -9.68
CA LEU A 9 9.85 -3.96 -10.30
C LEU A 9 9.04 -2.71 -10.68
N VAL A 10 8.41 -2.75 -11.86
CA VAL A 10 7.51 -1.71 -12.32
C VAL A 10 6.15 -1.88 -11.63
N ARG A 11 5.72 -0.87 -10.88
CA ARG A 11 4.54 -0.94 -10.01
C ARG A 11 3.62 0.26 -10.18
N PRO A 12 2.30 0.06 -10.14
CA PRO A 12 1.37 1.18 -10.01
C PRO A 12 1.51 1.80 -8.61
N VAL A 13 1.66 3.11 -8.55
CA VAL A 13 1.75 3.89 -7.29
C VAL A 13 0.47 4.67 -7.00
N ARG A 14 -0.45 4.74 -7.96
CA ARG A 14 -1.75 5.37 -7.82
C ARG A 14 -2.82 4.44 -8.38
N MET A 15 -3.89 4.24 -7.61
CA MET A 15 -5.06 3.48 -8.04
C MET A 15 -6.32 4.26 -7.70
N GLU A 16 -7.24 4.33 -8.67
CA GLU A 16 -8.53 5.00 -8.53
C GLU A 16 -9.63 3.94 -8.56
N VAL A 17 -10.39 3.83 -7.48
CA VAL A 17 -11.46 2.85 -7.32
C VAL A 17 -12.79 3.60 -7.32
N HIS A 18 -13.61 3.35 -8.34
CA HIS A 18 -14.92 3.97 -8.51
C HIS A 18 -16.03 3.02 -8.07
N SER A 19 -17.02 3.53 -7.32
CA SER A 19 -18.21 2.76 -7.00
C SER A 19 -19.21 2.81 -8.15
N ASN A 20 -19.55 1.64 -8.69
CA ASN A 20 -20.65 1.51 -9.66
C ASN A 20 -22.04 1.48 -8.97
N LEU A 21 -22.07 1.37 -7.64
CA LEU A 21 -23.31 1.29 -6.85
C LEU A 21 -23.73 2.64 -6.28
N ARG A 22 -22.76 3.55 -6.10
CA ARG A 22 -22.99 4.90 -5.56
C ARG A 22 -22.23 5.91 -6.41
N GLU A 23 -22.96 6.61 -7.26
CA GLU A 23 -22.40 7.64 -8.12
C GLU A 23 -21.63 8.69 -7.30
N GLY A 24 -20.47 9.11 -7.80
CA GLY A 24 -19.59 10.08 -7.15
C GLY A 24 -18.72 9.53 -6.02
N TYR A 25 -18.93 8.30 -5.56
CA TYR A 25 -18.03 7.67 -4.58
C TYR A 25 -16.80 7.12 -5.29
N GLN A 26 -15.64 7.69 -4.93
CA GLN A 26 -14.34 7.23 -5.37
C GLN A 26 -13.36 7.16 -4.21
N THR A 27 -12.48 6.18 -4.25
CA THR A 27 -11.35 6.06 -3.34
C THR A 27 -10.08 6.12 -4.17
N ILE A 28 -9.20 7.06 -3.80
CA ILE A 28 -7.88 7.20 -4.42
C ILE A 28 -6.85 6.63 -3.44
N LEU A 29 -6.15 5.59 -3.87
CA LEU A 29 -5.04 4.98 -3.14
C LEU A 29 -3.74 5.50 -3.76
N THR A 30 -2.86 6.10 -2.94
CA THR A 30 -1.56 6.62 -3.40
C THR A 30 -0.47 6.09 -2.50
N MET A 31 0.52 5.42 -3.09
CA MET A 31 1.74 4.98 -2.45
C MET A 31 2.74 6.15 -2.48
N VAL A 32 3.09 6.66 -1.29
CA VAL A 32 3.98 7.83 -1.14
C VAL A 32 5.43 7.39 -1.01
N GLU A 33 5.69 6.42 -0.14
CA GLU A 33 6.99 5.82 0.11
C GLU A 33 6.85 4.30 0.18
N ALA A 34 7.79 3.58 -0.41
CA ALA A 34 7.84 2.14 -0.33
C ALA A 34 9.30 1.69 -0.35
N ASP A 35 9.70 1.03 0.73
CA ASP A 35 11.01 0.40 0.87
C ASP A 35 10.85 -1.11 0.74
N PHE A 36 11.50 -1.67 -0.27
CA PHE A 36 11.52 -3.11 -0.56
C PHE A 36 12.88 -3.76 -0.25
N ALA A 37 13.87 -2.97 0.20
CA ALA A 37 15.18 -3.48 0.59
C ALA A 37 15.21 -3.91 2.06
N THR A 38 14.37 -3.29 2.90
CA THR A 38 14.28 -3.66 4.32
C THR A 38 13.71 -5.06 4.51
N VAL A 39 14.47 -5.90 5.20
CA VAL A 39 14.02 -7.22 5.65
C VAL A 39 13.17 -7.06 6.90
N ILE A 40 11.89 -7.37 6.80
CA ILE A 40 10.95 -7.37 7.93
C ILE A 40 10.89 -8.77 8.53
N GLY A 41 11.10 -8.87 9.85
CA GLY A 41 11.03 -10.16 10.56
C GLY A 41 9.60 -10.66 10.72
N ASP A 42 9.43 -11.98 10.75
CA ASP A 42 8.11 -12.65 10.79
C ASP A 42 7.23 -12.22 11.97
N ALA A 43 7.84 -11.84 13.10
CA ALA A 43 7.13 -11.38 14.30
C ALA A 43 6.20 -10.18 14.02
N VAL A 44 6.51 -9.37 13.01
CA VAL A 44 5.71 -8.19 12.62
C VAL A 44 4.34 -8.58 12.06
N PHE A 45 4.19 -9.79 11.52
CA PHE A 45 2.93 -10.30 10.95
C PHE A 45 2.05 -11.03 11.97
N THR A 46 2.12 -10.63 13.24
CA THR A 46 1.34 -11.24 14.33
C THR A 46 0.38 -10.23 14.96
N ARG A 47 -0.71 -10.74 15.51
CA ARG A 47 -1.65 -9.92 16.31
C ARG A 47 -0.94 -9.29 17.50
N ASP A 48 -0.11 -10.06 18.20
CA ASP A 48 0.62 -9.63 19.39
C ASP A 48 1.52 -8.42 19.10
N PHE A 49 2.09 -8.33 17.89
CA PHE A 49 2.86 -7.17 17.46
C PHE A 49 1.99 -5.91 17.30
N LEU A 50 0.76 -6.04 16.81
CA LEU A 50 -0.20 -4.92 16.69
C LEU A 50 -0.67 -4.42 18.06
N GLU A 51 -0.78 -5.31 19.04
CA GLU A 51 -1.24 -4.98 20.39
C GLU A 51 -0.17 -4.32 21.27
N GLN A 52 1.09 -4.29 20.82
CA GLN A 52 2.20 -3.62 21.52
C GLN A 52 2.13 -2.08 21.47
N GLY A 53 1.17 -1.51 20.72
CA GLY A 53 0.85 -0.08 20.79
C GLY A 53 1.83 0.81 20.03
N TYR A 54 2.08 0.47 18.76
CA TYR A 54 2.61 1.44 17.79
C TYR A 54 1.77 2.72 17.75
#